data_AF-A2F7I7-F1
#
_entry.id   AF-A2F7I7-F1
#
_cell.length_a   1.000
_cell.length_b   1.000
_cell.length_c   1.000
_cell.angle_alpha   90.00
_cell.angle_beta   90.00
_cell.angle_gamma   90.00
#
_symmetry.space_group_name_H-M   'P 1'
#
loop_
_entity.id
_entity.type
_entity.pdbx_description
1 polymer ?
#
loop_
_entity_poly.entity_id
_entity_poly.type
_entity_poly.pdbx_seq_one_letter_code
_entity_poly.pdbx_strand_id
1 'polypeptide(L)'
;MSKDKASETESEVEQEQGGEEGDDWLGEPDEEGDKALVEREKKLKEQEDEFFEDMRENAVPKGALDLNGPSVDYDEVKQRCQLIVATLQDIKKLGEPGITRSDYLNKLFDDLQLLYGYNRYLLEQIASLVPVAEIIDFIDANEHQRPVVIRTNTLRTRRNELERVLSERGVRLGPVDKWTKLGLIVYDSQVPIGATPEYLSGHYMIQSPSSFLPVMALNPQPGMRTLDMCAAPGGKTTHMAQLMKNQGVIIANDINRTRAQALIANIHRLGVTNTIVVNYDGRAFPTVMGGFDAVMCDAPCSGTGVISRDPSVKTSKSEQDLKVLTQNQKEIILHAYDSISSKGGKLCYCTCSLLVEENEAVVDYLINNRKCKVIPSGLDSDFDQDLAEGIVNYKGHHFHPSVQLSRRVYPHRLNMDGFYFALIEVPPGPRGPIPDPDEKKKEEKPKPKTETEKRAEKRAKRSKKVKKFSKRFGGK
;
A
#
# COMPACT_ATOMS: atom_id res chain seq x y z
N MET A 1 46.85 66.85 -18.53
CA MET A 1 45.80 67.81 -18.14
C MET A 1 45.31 67.36 -16.76
N SER A 2 45.92 67.85 -15.68
CA SER A 2 45.37 68.88 -14.77
C SER A 2 43.99 68.50 -14.22
N LYS A 3 43.72 68.43 -12.91
CA LYS A 3 44.42 68.86 -11.69
C LYS A 3 43.75 68.18 -10.48
N ASP A 4 44.51 68.09 -9.40
CA ASP A 4 44.20 67.57 -8.06
C ASP A 4 43.16 68.35 -7.24
N LYS A 5 42.60 67.68 -6.21
CA LYS A 5 42.40 68.06 -4.78
C LYS A 5 41.17 67.33 -4.21
N ALA A 6 41.24 66.38 -3.27
CA ALA A 6 41.72 66.39 -1.88
C ALA A 6 40.94 67.33 -0.93
N SER A 7 40.18 66.76 0.01
CA SER A 7 40.29 67.03 1.46
C SER A 7 39.25 66.24 2.28
N GLU A 8 39.75 65.35 3.14
CA GLU A 8 39.13 64.98 4.43
C GLU A 8 39.21 66.17 5.40
N THR A 9 38.27 66.29 6.34
CA THR A 9 38.54 66.82 7.68
C THR A 9 37.43 66.44 8.68
N GLU A 10 37.86 65.69 9.70
CA GLU A 10 37.42 65.65 11.11
C GLU A 10 37.24 67.08 11.68
N SER A 11 36.60 67.42 12.81
CA SER A 11 35.78 66.83 13.88
C SER A 11 35.38 68.03 14.80
N GLU A 12 34.66 67.77 15.92
CA GLU A 12 34.31 68.68 17.06
C GLU A 12 32.95 69.40 16.92
N VAL A 13 31.86 69.02 17.62
CA VAL A 13 31.55 68.84 19.06
C VAL A 13 31.29 70.14 19.81
N GLU A 14 30.01 70.41 20.08
CA GLU A 14 29.44 71.05 21.29
C GLU A 14 28.00 70.49 21.42
N GLN A 15 27.77 69.44 22.21
CA GLN A 15 27.36 69.45 23.64
C GLN A 15 26.22 70.41 23.99
N GLU A 16 25.02 69.85 24.22
CA GLU A 16 24.25 70.15 25.43
C GLU A 16 23.47 68.90 25.89
N GLN A 17 23.58 68.66 27.19
CA GLN A 17 23.08 67.54 28.01
C GLN A 17 21.55 67.64 28.18
N GLY A 18 20.75 66.64 28.55
CA GLY A 18 20.97 65.30 29.08
C GLY A 18 19.60 64.74 29.53
N GLY A 19 19.49 63.42 29.65
CA GLY A 19 18.29 62.75 30.15
C GLY A 19 18.39 61.24 29.91
N GLU A 20 18.87 60.52 30.92
CA GLU A 20 18.83 59.06 31.00
C GLU A 20 17.38 58.55 31.01
N GLU A 21 17.09 57.49 30.26
CA GLU A 21 16.18 56.39 30.67
C GLU A 21 16.25 55.24 29.65
N GLY A 22 16.30 54.00 30.16
CA GLY A 22 16.57 52.76 29.42
C GLY A 22 15.34 52.02 28.90
N ASP A 23 15.62 50.89 28.25
CA ASP A 23 14.79 49.72 27.92
C ASP A 23 13.25 49.83 28.07
N ASP A 24 12.51 49.67 26.97
CA ASP A 24 11.48 48.62 26.87
C ASP A 24 10.97 48.45 25.42
N TRP A 25 11.18 47.27 24.84
CA TRP A 25 10.63 46.86 23.54
C TRP A 25 9.46 45.91 23.77
N LEU A 26 8.38 46.44 24.35
CA LEU A 26 7.08 45.78 24.47
C LEU A 26 5.99 46.81 24.14
N GLY A 27 5.40 46.69 22.95
CA GLY A 27 4.23 47.46 22.56
C GLY A 27 3.00 47.09 23.40
N GLU A 28 2.19 48.10 23.70
CA GLU A 28 0.99 48.01 24.54
C GLU A 28 -0.05 46.98 24.04
N PRO A 29 -0.93 46.47 24.92
CA PRO A 29 -1.88 45.40 24.58
C PRO A 29 -3.08 45.92 23.77
N ASP A 30 -3.32 45.32 22.60
CA ASP A 30 -4.51 45.56 21.79
C ASP A 30 -5.77 44.99 22.48
N GLU A 31 -6.50 45.83 23.23
CA GLU A 31 -7.73 45.43 23.95
C GLU A 31 -8.82 44.81 23.06
N GLU A 32 -8.81 45.04 21.74
CA GLU A 32 -9.77 44.46 20.80
C GLU A 32 -9.48 42.98 20.48
N GLY A 33 -8.21 42.57 20.50
CA GLY A 33 -7.80 41.19 20.23
C GLY A 33 -8.16 40.24 21.37
N ASP A 34 -7.98 40.68 22.61
CA ASP A 34 -8.34 39.90 23.80
C ASP A 34 -9.85 39.79 23.97
N LYS A 35 -10.63 40.85 23.67
CA LYS A 35 -12.10 40.79 23.69
C LYS A 35 -12.64 39.79 22.67
N ALA A 36 -12.03 39.70 21.48
CA ALA A 36 -12.43 38.74 20.45
C ALA A 36 -12.08 37.28 20.81
N LEU A 37 -10.96 37.05 21.50
CA LEU A 37 -10.59 35.71 22.01
C LEU A 37 -11.54 35.25 23.12
N VAL A 38 -11.87 36.14 24.08
CA VAL A 38 -12.81 35.83 25.16
C VAL A 38 -14.22 35.55 24.62
N GLU A 39 -14.68 36.29 23.61
CA GLU A 39 -15.99 36.04 23.00
C GLU A 39 -16.04 34.70 22.24
N ARG A 40 -14.92 34.30 21.63
CA ARG A 40 -14.79 33.01 20.94
C ARG A 40 -14.76 31.83 21.91
N GLU A 41 -14.05 31.95 23.04
CA GLU A 41 -14.06 30.93 24.10
C GLU A 41 -15.44 30.78 24.74
N LYS A 42 -16.16 31.90 24.89
CA LYS A 42 -17.53 31.89 25.43
C LYS A 42 -18.50 31.18 24.48
N LYS A 43 -18.41 31.44 23.17
CA LYS A 43 -19.20 30.72 22.15
C LYS A 43 -18.87 29.22 22.08
N LEU A 44 -17.60 28.85 22.28
CA LEU A 44 -17.20 27.44 22.33
C LEU A 44 -17.77 26.73 23.57
N LYS A 45 -17.76 27.39 24.73
CA LYS A 45 -18.40 26.87 25.94
C LYS A 45 -19.92 26.76 25.81
N GLU A 46 -20.56 27.76 25.22
CA GLU A 46 -22.01 27.72 24.97
C GLU A 46 -22.38 26.58 24.00
N GLN A 47 -21.56 26.31 22.98
CA GLN A 47 -21.74 25.17 22.07
C GLN A 47 -21.46 23.82 22.74
N GLU A 48 -20.48 23.74 23.65
CA GLU A 48 -20.23 22.54 24.45
C GLU A 48 -21.39 22.28 25.42
N ASP A 49 -21.90 23.32 26.08
CA ASP A 49 -23.02 23.22 27.01
C ASP A 49 -24.32 22.85 26.26
N GLU A 50 -24.60 23.42 25.08
CA GLU A 50 -25.70 22.99 24.20
C GLU A 50 -25.55 21.53 23.76
N PHE A 51 -24.34 21.08 23.44
CA PHE A 51 -24.07 19.67 23.10
C PHE A 51 -24.33 18.73 24.28
N PHE A 52 -23.94 19.13 25.50
CA PHE A 52 -24.21 18.35 26.70
C PHE A 52 -25.67 18.40 27.14
N GLU A 53 -26.40 19.49 26.90
CA GLU A 53 -27.84 19.58 27.11
C GLU A 53 -28.61 18.75 26.09
N ASP A 54 -28.24 18.78 24.80
CA ASP A 54 -28.86 17.93 23.76
C ASP A 54 -28.60 16.44 24.05
N MET A 55 -27.45 16.07 24.60
CA MET A 55 -27.15 14.71 25.06
C MET A 55 -27.95 14.30 26.33
N ARG A 56 -28.40 15.28 27.14
CA ARG A 56 -29.27 15.05 28.31
C ARG A 56 -30.75 14.97 27.92
N GLU A 57 -31.20 15.76 26.95
CA GLU A 57 -32.58 15.78 26.46
C GLU A 57 -32.85 14.64 25.48
N ASN A 58 -31.90 14.32 24.59
CA ASN A 58 -31.91 13.12 23.76
C ASN A 58 -31.31 11.95 24.55
N ALA A 59 -32.02 11.53 25.59
CA ALA A 59 -31.65 10.38 26.39
C ALA A 59 -31.36 9.17 25.48
N VAL A 60 -30.10 8.71 25.51
CA VAL A 60 -29.75 7.32 25.15
C VAL A 60 -30.81 6.44 25.81
N PRO A 61 -31.48 5.54 25.08
CA PRO A 61 -32.57 4.75 25.64
C PRO A 61 -32.12 4.13 26.96
N LYS A 62 -32.78 4.49 28.06
CA LYS A 62 -32.54 3.89 29.38
C LYS A 62 -32.73 2.37 29.24
N GLY A 63 -31.61 1.64 29.19
CA GLY A 63 -31.56 0.21 28.86
C GLY A 63 -30.48 -0.19 27.85
N ALA A 64 -29.75 0.74 27.23
CA ALA A 64 -28.72 0.41 26.23
C ALA A 64 -27.35 -0.04 26.80
N LEU A 65 -27.11 0.17 28.11
CA LEU A 65 -25.99 -0.49 28.81
C LEU A 65 -26.55 -1.65 29.62
N ASP A 66 -26.42 -2.86 29.07
CA ASP A 66 -26.61 -4.08 29.83
C ASP A 66 -25.40 -4.29 30.75
N LEU A 67 -25.48 -3.73 31.96
CA LEU A 67 -24.51 -3.96 33.05
C LEU A 67 -24.51 -5.43 33.55
N ASN A 68 -25.45 -6.26 33.06
CA ASN A 68 -25.57 -7.68 33.35
C ASN A 68 -25.31 -8.58 32.13
N GLY A 69 -24.85 -8.01 31.01
CA GLY A 69 -24.28 -8.81 29.93
C GLY A 69 -23.08 -9.57 30.49
N PRO A 70 -22.80 -10.82 30.04
CA PRO A 70 -21.65 -11.54 30.56
C PRO A 70 -20.43 -10.63 30.42
N SER A 71 -19.83 -10.25 31.55
CA SER A 71 -18.58 -9.51 31.54
C SER A 71 -17.57 -10.44 30.91
N VAL A 72 -17.34 -10.25 29.61
CA VAL A 72 -16.34 -11.02 28.89
C VAL A 72 -15.01 -10.52 29.43
N ASP A 73 -14.41 -11.30 30.32
CA ASP A 73 -13.07 -11.00 30.79
C ASP A 73 -12.11 -11.11 29.60
N TYR A 74 -11.52 -9.97 29.24
CA TYR A 74 -10.59 -9.84 28.13
C TYR A 74 -9.41 -10.81 28.29
N ASP A 75 -8.92 -10.98 29.52
CA ASP A 75 -7.80 -11.85 29.82
C ASP A 75 -8.19 -13.34 29.71
N GLU A 76 -9.41 -13.70 30.12
CA GLU A 76 -9.92 -15.07 29.95
C GLU A 76 -10.06 -15.44 28.46
N VAL A 77 -10.58 -14.54 27.63
CA VAL A 77 -10.72 -14.80 26.19
C VAL A 77 -9.35 -14.86 25.52
N LYS A 78 -8.40 -14.01 25.91
CA LYS A 78 -7.03 -14.07 25.38
C LYS A 78 -6.33 -15.37 25.76
N GLN A 79 -6.45 -15.82 27.01
CA GLN A 79 -5.94 -17.13 27.46
C GLN A 79 -6.61 -18.27 26.70
N ARG A 80 -7.93 -18.19 26.46
CA ARG A 80 -8.65 -19.18 25.65
C ARG A 80 -8.12 -19.26 24.23
N CYS A 81 -7.88 -18.12 23.57
CA CYS A 81 -7.25 -18.09 22.24
C CYS A 81 -5.89 -18.81 22.25
N GLN A 82 -5.03 -18.54 23.24
CA GLN A 82 -3.72 -19.18 23.37
C GLN A 82 -3.84 -20.70 23.56
N LEU A 83 -4.77 -21.15 24.41
CA LEU A 83 -5.05 -22.57 24.62
C LEU A 83 -5.57 -23.25 23.35
N ILE A 84 -6.44 -22.59 22.60
CA ILE A 84 -6.96 -23.12 21.33
C ILE A 84 -5.81 -23.25 20.31
N VAL A 85 -4.93 -22.25 20.19
CA VAL A 85 -3.76 -22.33 19.32
C VAL A 85 -2.82 -23.47 19.72
N ALA A 86 -2.52 -23.62 21.01
CA ALA A 86 -1.72 -24.74 21.52
C ALA A 86 -2.38 -26.10 21.21
N THR A 87 -3.69 -26.21 21.38
CA THR A 87 -4.47 -27.41 21.06
C THR A 87 -4.43 -27.72 19.56
N LEU A 88 -4.52 -26.71 18.70
CA LEU A 88 -4.47 -26.85 17.25
C LEU A 88 -3.08 -27.27 16.73
N GLN A 89 -2.01 -27.04 17.49
CA GLN A 89 -0.66 -27.52 17.18
C GLN A 89 -0.49 -29.03 17.44
N ASP A 90 -1.04 -29.55 18.56
CA ASP A 90 -0.98 -30.98 18.91
C ASP A 90 -2.38 -31.55 19.21
N ILE A 91 -3.25 -31.49 18.20
CA ILE A 91 -4.66 -31.92 18.33
C ILE A 91 -4.80 -33.41 18.66
N LYS A 92 -3.77 -34.22 18.35
CA LYS A 92 -3.79 -35.65 18.66
C LYS A 92 -3.66 -35.93 20.15
N LYS A 93 -3.01 -35.04 20.92
CA LYS A 93 -2.82 -35.19 22.36
C LYS A 93 -3.74 -34.32 23.20
N LEU A 94 -3.99 -33.09 22.75
CA LEU A 94 -4.73 -32.07 23.50
C LEU A 94 -6.17 -31.91 23.02
N GLY A 95 -6.53 -32.51 21.87
CA GLY A 95 -7.88 -32.41 21.32
C GLY A 95 -8.90 -33.18 22.14
N GLU A 96 -10.07 -32.59 22.34
CA GLU A 96 -11.18 -33.24 23.01
C GLU A 96 -11.89 -34.23 22.07
N PRO A 97 -12.34 -35.38 22.60
CA PRO A 97 -13.02 -36.39 21.80
C PRO A 97 -14.35 -35.84 21.27
N GLY A 98 -14.51 -35.85 19.94
CA GLY A 98 -15.73 -35.41 19.25
C GLY A 98 -15.69 -33.98 18.72
N ILE A 99 -14.67 -33.18 19.07
CA ILE A 99 -14.47 -31.83 18.54
C ILE A 99 -13.51 -31.88 17.34
N THR A 100 -13.90 -31.28 16.22
CA THR A 100 -13.07 -31.26 15.01
C THR A 100 -12.11 -30.07 15.01
N ARG A 101 -11.06 -30.14 14.17
CA ARG A 101 -10.15 -29.00 13.96
C ARG A 101 -10.90 -27.74 13.51
N SER A 102 -11.93 -27.91 12.68
CA SER A 102 -12.76 -26.81 12.20
C SER A 102 -13.53 -26.14 13.33
N ASP A 103 -13.98 -26.90 14.34
CA ASP A 103 -14.69 -26.34 15.49
C ASP A 103 -13.77 -25.47 16.36
N TYR A 104 -12.55 -25.93 16.62
CA TYR A 104 -11.54 -25.13 17.31
C TYR A 104 -11.19 -23.85 16.53
N LEU A 105 -11.03 -23.94 15.20
CA LEU A 105 -10.79 -22.76 14.37
C LEU A 105 -11.98 -21.79 14.39
N ASN A 106 -13.20 -22.30 14.29
CA ASN A 106 -14.41 -21.50 14.37
C ASN A 106 -14.47 -20.74 15.69
N LYS A 107 -14.20 -21.43 16.80
CA LYS A 107 -14.19 -20.82 18.13
C LYS A 107 -13.09 -19.77 18.28
N LEU A 108 -11.89 -20.06 17.78
CA LEU A 108 -10.78 -19.09 17.75
C LEU A 108 -11.17 -17.83 16.99
N PHE A 109 -11.79 -17.96 15.82
CA PHE A 109 -12.21 -16.82 15.02
C PHE A 109 -13.32 -16.01 15.68
N ASP A 110 -14.28 -16.65 16.36
CA ASP A 110 -15.32 -15.95 17.12
C ASP A 110 -14.71 -15.13 18.27
N ASP A 111 -13.73 -15.71 18.96
CA ASP A 111 -13.02 -15.04 20.06
C ASP A 111 -12.15 -13.88 19.56
N LEU A 112 -11.45 -14.05 18.44
CA LEU A 112 -10.66 -12.98 17.81
C LEU A 112 -11.54 -11.86 17.24
N GLN A 113 -12.71 -12.20 16.70
CA GLN A 113 -13.70 -11.23 16.26
C GLN A 113 -14.20 -10.39 17.45
N LEU A 114 -14.46 -11.02 18.59
CA LEU A 114 -14.88 -10.33 19.81
C LEU A 114 -13.77 -9.44 20.39
N LEU A 115 -12.52 -9.91 20.41
CA LEU A 115 -11.39 -9.18 21.00
C LEU A 115 -10.91 -8.01 20.15
N TYR A 116 -10.83 -8.19 18.83
CA TYR A 116 -10.13 -7.26 17.93
C TYR A 116 -11.03 -6.64 16.85
N GLY A 117 -12.29 -7.06 16.75
CA GLY A 117 -13.27 -6.49 15.82
C GLY A 117 -13.04 -6.85 14.35
N TYR A 118 -12.33 -7.95 14.07
CA TYR A 118 -12.08 -8.39 12.70
C TYR A 118 -13.32 -8.99 12.05
N ASN A 119 -13.50 -8.76 10.74
CA ASN A 119 -14.42 -9.54 9.94
C ASN A 119 -13.93 -11.00 9.86
N ARG A 120 -14.87 -11.93 10.06
CA ARG A 120 -14.69 -13.37 9.91
C ARG A 120 -13.94 -13.77 8.63
N TYR A 121 -14.31 -13.18 7.50
CA TYR A 121 -13.66 -13.48 6.22
C TYR A 121 -12.15 -13.19 6.26
N LEU A 122 -11.74 -12.07 6.86
CA LEU A 122 -10.33 -11.68 6.93
C LEU A 122 -9.54 -12.60 7.87
N LEU A 123 -10.12 -13.03 8.99
CA LEU A 123 -9.51 -14.01 9.89
C LEU A 123 -9.25 -15.34 9.18
N GLU A 124 -10.21 -15.81 8.38
CA GLU A 124 -10.06 -17.03 7.59
C GLU A 124 -8.96 -16.90 6.52
N GLN A 125 -8.82 -15.71 5.90
CA GLN A 125 -7.70 -15.46 5.00
C GLN A 125 -6.37 -15.46 5.75
N ILE A 126 -6.26 -14.75 6.88
CA ILE A 126 -5.03 -14.70 7.69
C ILE A 126 -4.60 -16.10 8.12
N ALA A 127 -5.53 -16.92 8.61
CA ALA A 127 -5.27 -18.30 9.03
C ALA A 127 -4.81 -19.21 7.88
N SER A 128 -5.07 -18.83 6.62
CA SER A 128 -4.57 -19.54 5.44
C SER A 128 -3.19 -19.08 4.97
N LEU A 129 -2.70 -17.93 5.47
CA LEU A 129 -1.41 -17.33 5.09
C LEU A 129 -0.28 -17.75 6.02
N VAL A 130 -0.56 -17.85 7.32
CA VAL A 130 0.44 -18.13 8.36
C VAL A 130 0.13 -19.45 9.08
N PRO A 131 1.16 -20.12 9.63
CA PRO A 131 0.95 -21.24 10.53
C PRO A 131 0.06 -20.85 11.71
N VAL A 132 -0.73 -21.81 12.23
CA VAL A 132 -1.66 -21.55 13.34
C VAL A 132 -0.97 -20.96 14.57
N ALA A 133 0.29 -21.34 14.80
CA ALA A 133 1.12 -20.79 15.87
C ALA A 133 1.29 -19.27 15.81
N GLU A 134 1.35 -18.72 14.60
CA GLU A 134 1.67 -17.30 14.35
C GLU A 134 0.41 -16.43 14.23
N ILE A 135 -0.80 -17.00 14.27
CA ILE A 135 -2.05 -16.24 14.04
C ILE A 135 -2.23 -15.13 15.09
N ILE A 136 -2.01 -15.44 16.37
CA ILE A 136 -2.15 -14.46 17.45
C ILE A 136 -1.10 -13.36 17.30
N ASP A 137 0.17 -13.73 17.10
CA ASP A 137 1.27 -12.77 16.92
C ASP A 137 1.02 -11.85 15.72
N PHE A 138 0.48 -12.38 14.63
CA PHE A 138 0.10 -11.62 13.45
C PHE A 138 -0.99 -10.58 13.76
N ILE A 139 -2.03 -10.98 14.49
CA ILE A 139 -3.14 -10.08 14.85
C ILE A 139 -2.65 -9.03 15.83
N ASP A 140 -1.98 -9.45 16.90
CA ASP A 140 -1.39 -8.55 17.90
C ASP A 140 -0.46 -7.54 17.24
N ALA A 141 0.39 -7.96 16.29
CA ALA A 141 1.23 -7.04 15.56
C ALA A 141 0.39 -5.95 14.86
N ASN A 142 -0.73 -6.29 14.23
CA ASN A 142 -1.57 -5.31 13.51
C ASN A 142 -2.28 -4.30 14.44
N GLU A 143 -2.41 -4.59 15.72
CA GLU A 143 -2.98 -3.65 16.71
C GLU A 143 -1.98 -2.59 17.18
N HIS A 144 -0.68 -2.88 17.08
CA HIS A 144 0.35 -1.96 17.52
C HIS A 144 0.75 -0.99 16.40
N GLN A 145 0.81 0.30 16.73
CA GLN A 145 1.30 1.30 15.81
C GLN A 145 2.76 1.01 15.44
N ARG A 146 3.04 1.13 14.14
CA ARG A 146 4.38 0.94 13.61
C ARG A 146 5.23 2.18 13.86
N PRO A 147 6.55 2.00 14.09
CA PRO A 147 7.44 3.14 14.25
C PRO A 147 7.42 4.02 12.99
N VAL A 148 7.53 5.33 13.20
CA VAL A 148 7.58 6.28 12.10
C VAL A 148 8.95 6.17 11.44
N VAL A 149 8.96 5.91 10.13
CA VAL A 149 10.18 5.82 9.33
C VAL A 149 10.23 6.96 8.33
N ILE A 150 11.40 7.56 8.20
CA ILE A 150 11.71 8.56 7.17
C ILE A 150 12.73 8.01 6.18
N ARG A 151 12.52 8.32 4.90
CA ARG A 151 13.47 8.07 3.83
C ARG A 151 14.28 9.33 3.56
N THR A 152 15.60 9.23 3.70
CA THR A 152 16.52 10.30 3.32
C THR A 152 16.45 10.58 1.81
N ASN A 153 16.37 11.85 1.43
CA ASN A 153 16.48 12.28 0.04
C ASN A 153 17.94 12.50 -0.36
N THR A 154 18.52 11.50 -1.02
CA THR A 154 19.90 11.50 -1.52
C THR A 154 20.18 12.51 -2.62
N LEU A 155 19.16 13.14 -3.21
CA LEU A 155 19.35 14.25 -4.13
C LEU A 155 19.75 15.55 -3.40
N ARG A 156 19.45 15.65 -2.10
CA ARG A 156 19.68 16.87 -1.29
C ARG A 156 20.69 16.68 -0.17
N THR A 157 20.70 15.53 0.51
CA THR A 157 21.56 15.31 1.69
C THR A 157 21.98 13.85 1.84
N ARG A 158 22.92 13.59 2.75
CA ARG A 158 23.36 12.25 3.16
C ARG A 158 22.65 11.84 4.44
N ARG A 159 22.40 10.53 4.62
CA ARG A 159 21.68 10.00 5.80
C ARG A 159 22.29 10.46 7.13
N ASN A 160 23.62 10.34 7.26
CA ASN A 160 24.33 10.71 8.50
C ASN A 160 24.23 12.23 8.80
N GLU A 161 24.19 13.05 7.77
CA GLU A 161 24.05 14.51 7.93
C GLU A 161 22.62 14.86 8.36
N LEU A 162 21.62 14.27 7.71
CA LEU A 162 20.22 14.41 8.11
C LEU A 162 20.01 13.94 9.55
N GLU A 163 20.62 12.81 9.93
CA GLU A 163 20.54 12.26 11.27
C GLU A 163 21.10 13.22 12.32
N ARG A 164 22.25 13.85 12.03
CA ARG A 164 22.82 14.88 12.90
C ARG A 164 21.90 16.10 13.04
N VAL A 165 21.42 16.65 11.92
CA VAL A 165 20.56 17.86 11.92
C VAL A 165 19.25 17.64 12.68
N LEU A 166 18.62 16.47 12.52
CA LEU A 166 17.40 16.14 13.25
C LEU A 166 17.68 15.86 14.74
N SER A 167 18.81 15.25 15.08
CA SER A 167 19.22 15.04 16.47
C SER A 167 19.44 16.36 17.21
N GLU A 168 20.05 17.35 16.56
CA GLU A 168 20.23 18.71 17.11
C GLU A 168 18.89 19.42 17.40
N ARG A 169 17.80 19.01 16.75
CA ARG A 169 16.43 19.49 16.99
C ARG A 169 15.67 18.69 18.05
N GLY A 170 16.32 17.74 18.72
CA GLY A 170 15.68 16.89 19.73
C GLY A 170 14.84 15.75 19.15
N VAL A 171 15.09 15.35 17.90
CA VAL A 171 14.50 14.12 17.33
C VAL A 171 15.42 12.96 17.67
N ARG A 172 14.90 11.95 18.37
CA ARG A 172 15.62 10.71 18.64
C ARG A 172 15.37 9.73 17.51
N LEU A 173 16.41 9.45 16.75
CA LEU A 173 16.32 8.58 15.58
C LEU A 173 17.50 7.63 15.48
N GLY A 174 17.35 6.59 14.68
CA GLY A 174 18.41 5.65 14.38
C GLY A 174 18.20 4.98 13.04
N PRO A 175 19.19 4.21 12.54
CA PRO A 175 19.03 3.46 11.29
C PRO A 175 17.91 2.43 11.43
N VAL A 176 17.20 2.14 10.33
CA VAL A 176 16.22 1.03 10.29
C VAL A 176 16.92 -0.29 10.53
N ASP A 177 17.83 -0.64 9.62
CA ASP A 177 18.72 -1.78 9.74
C ASP A 177 19.78 -1.69 8.62
N LYS A 178 20.73 -2.62 8.58
CA LYS A 178 21.86 -2.66 7.65
C LYS A 178 21.45 -2.80 6.18
N TRP A 179 20.27 -3.36 5.90
CA TRP A 179 19.78 -3.58 4.53
C TRP A 179 19.43 -2.29 3.79
N THR A 180 19.22 -1.17 4.49
CA THR A 180 18.93 0.13 3.88
C THR A 180 19.89 1.22 4.35
N LYS A 181 20.43 1.97 3.38
CA LYS A 181 21.26 3.16 3.63
C LYS A 181 20.44 4.45 3.68
N LEU A 182 19.12 4.36 3.53
CA LEU A 182 18.22 5.53 3.37
C LEU A 182 17.30 5.74 4.57
N GLY A 183 16.85 4.64 5.19
CA GLY A 183 15.83 4.66 6.23
C GLY A 183 16.37 5.09 7.60
N LEU A 184 15.63 5.96 8.27
CA LEU A 184 15.82 6.31 9.68
C LEU A 184 14.49 6.08 10.43
N ILE A 185 14.55 5.34 11.53
CA ILE A 185 13.44 5.17 12.47
C ILE A 185 13.45 6.36 13.41
N VAL A 186 12.29 7.00 13.59
CA VAL A 186 12.06 8.02 14.60
C VAL A 186 11.47 7.33 15.83
N TYR A 187 12.24 7.30 16.92
CA TYR A 187 11.82 6.72 18.20
C TYR A 187 11.00 7.70 19.03
N ASP A 188 11.40 8.97 19.00
CA ASP A 188 10.79 10.03 19.80
C ASP A 188 11.08 11.38 19.13
N SER A 189 10.15 12.32 19.23
CA SER A 189 10.28 13.64 18.61
C SER A 189 9.43 14.67 19.32
N GLN A 190 10.05 15.73 19.82
CA GLN A 190 9.34 16.88 20.39
C GLN A 190 8.72 17.77 19.30
N VAL A 191 9.21 17.67 18.06
CA VAL A 191 8.74 18.45 16.92
C VAL A 191 7.96 17.55 15.96
N PRO A 192 6.85 18.02 15.35
CA PRO A 192 6.17 17.25 14.32
C PRO A 192 7.10 16.99 13.12
N ILE A 193 7.42 15.72 12.87
CA ILE A 193 8.30 15.28 11.78
C ILE A 193 7.81 15.67 10.37
N GLY A 194 6.53 15.99 10.21
CA GLY A 194 5.96 16.50 8.96
C GLY A 194 6.03 18.02 8.78
N ALA A 195 6.54 18.75 9.78
CA ALA A 195 6.56 20.22 9.80
C ALA A 195 7.96 20.81 10.01
N THR A 196 9.01 19.98 10.03
CA THR A 196 10.39 20.47 10.17
C THR A 196 10.84 21.24 8.91
N PRO A 197 11.76 22.22 9.04
CA PRO A 197 12.35 22.90 7.90
C PRO A 197 12.99 21.92 6.90
N GLU A 198 13.58 20.83 7.39
CA GLU A 198 14.21 19.79 6.58
C GLU A 198 13.17 18.98 5.78
N TYR A 199 11.99 18.72 6.36
CA TYR A 199 10.88 18.11 5.63
C TYR A 199 10.39 19.06 4.53
N LEU A 200 10.12 20.33 4.84
CA LEU A 200 9.64 21.32 3.88
C LEU A 200 10.67 21.57 2.76
N SER A 201 11.96 21.54 3.09
CA SER A 201 13.08 21.63 2.16
C SER A 201 13.36 20.32 1.42
N GLY A 202 12.55 19.28 1.62
CA GLY A 202 12.63 18.03 0.88
C GLY A 202 13.86 17.17 1.20
N HIS A 203 14.49 17.32 2.37
CA HIS A 203 15.61 16.48 2.79
C HIS A 203 15.17 15.04 3.10
N TYR A 204 13.90 14.81 3.40
CA TYR A 204 13.34 13.49 3.60
C TYR A 204 11.84 13.41 3.28
N MET A 205 11.35 12.16 3.24
CA MET A 205 9.94 11.83 3.11
C MET A 205 9.55 10.81 4.18
N ILE A 206 8.42 11.00 4.83
CA ILE A 206 7.84 10.01 5.75
C ILE A 206 7.29 8.88 4.88
N GLN A 207 7.80 7.67 5.06
CA GLN A 207 7.46 6.52 4.23
C GLN A 207 7.74 5.21 4.96
N SER A 208 6.81 4.26 4.84
CA SER A 208 6.98 2.91 5.38
C SER A 208 8.22 2.21 4.80
N PRO A 209 9.02 1.49 5.61
CA PRO A 209 10.19 0.77 5.13
C PRO A 209 9.83 -0.29 4.08
N SER A 210 8.66 -0.93 4.17
CA SER A 210 8.19 -1.91 3.17
C SER A 210 8.05 -1.30 1.78
N SER A 211 7.75 0.01 1.70
CA SER A 211 7.65 0.72 0.41
C SER A 211 9.00 1.03 -0.24
N PHE A 212 10.12 0.79 0.43
CA PHE A 212 11.45 0.92 -0.17
C PHE A 212 11.77 -0.29 -1.07
N LEU A 213 11.34 -1.48 -0.63
CA LEU A 213 11.72 -2.77 -1.20
C LEU A 213 11.42 -2.90 -2.71
N PRO A 214 10.23 -2.53 -3.21
CA PRO A 214 9.92 -2.67 -4.64
C PRO A 214 10.84 -1.81 -5.51
N VAL A 215 11.15 -0.60 -5.06
CA VAL A 215 12.00 0.33 -5.81
C VAL A 215 13.45 -0.12 -5.78
N MET A 216 13.91 -0.64 -4.64
CA MET A 216 15.24 -1.25 -4.50
C MET A 216 15.37 -2.50 -5.39
N ALA A 217 14.32 -3.32 -5.49
CA ALA A 217 14.30 -4.49 -6.37
C ALA A 217 14.27 -4.10 -7.85
N LEU A 218 13.46 -3.10 -8.23
CA LEU A 218 13.39 -2.62 -9.61
C LEU A 218 14.72 -2.00 -10.05
N ASN A 219 15.39 -1.26 -9.15
CA ASN A 219 16.69 -0.63 -9.31
C ASN A 219 16.87 0.12 -10.65
N PRO A 220 16.02 1.12 -10.97
CA PRO A 220 16.13 1.87 -12.21
C PRO A 220 17.44 2.66 -12.26
N GLN A 221 18.12 2.60 -13.41
CA GLN A 221 19.42 3.24 -13.62
C GLN A 221 19.27 4.64 -14.23
N PRO A 222 20.23 5.55 -13.99
CA PRO A 222 20.29 6.85 -14.65
C PRO A 222 20.18 6.73 -16.18
N GLY A 223 19.35 7.59 -16.80
CA GLY A 223 19.15 7.60 -18.25
C GLY A 223 18.04 6.68 -18.76
N MET A 224 17.52 5.77 -17.93
CA MET A 224 16.37 4.93 -18.30
C MET A 224 15.08 5.75 -18.45
N ARG A 225 14.16 5.21 -19.24
CA ARG A 225 12.77 5.68 -19.30
C ARG A 225 11.88 4.74 -18.50
N THR A 226 11.30 5.23 -17.41
CA THR A 226 10.54 4.42 -16.47
C THR A 226 9.09 4.91 -16.33
N LEU A 227 8.21 3.99 -15.94
CA LEU A 227 6.79 4.26 -15.70
C LEU A 227 6.43 3.87 -14.26
N ASP A 228 5.73 4.75 -13.56
CA ASP A 228 5.01 4.46 -12.32
C ASP A 228 3.51 4.53 -12.63
N MET A 229 2.82 3.38 -12.70
CA MET A 229 1.45 3.34 -13.21
C MET A 229 0.40 3.88 -12.24
N CYS A 230 0.68 3.83 -10.94
CA CYS A 230 -0.23 4.16 -9.84
C CYS A 230 0.56 4.91 -8.76
N ALA A 231 1.09 6.06 -9.16
CA ALA A 231 2.19 6.74 -8.50
C ALA A 231 1.82 7.46 -7.21
N ALA A 232 0.57 7.91 -7.03
CA ALA A 232 0.26 8.80 -5.91
C ALA A 232 0.32 8.04 -4.57
N PRO A 233 0.89 8.63 -3.49
CA PRO A 233 1.26 10.04 -3.33
C PRO A 233 2.69 10.41 -3.79
N GLY A 234 3.40 9.54 -4.51
CA GLY A 234 4.72 9.83 -5.09
C GLY A 234 5.91 9.31 -4.31
N GLY A 235 5.69 8.51 -3.28
CA GLY A 235 6.76 7.94 -2.47
C GLY A 235 7.70 7.06 -3.29
N LYS A 236 7.16 6.11 -4.05
CA LYS A 236 7.96 5.20 -4.89
C LYS A 236 8.57 5.95 -6.08
N THR A 237 7.80 6.82 -6.73
CA THR A 237 8.26 7.69 -7.83
C THR A 237 9.50 8.51 -7.47
N THR A 238 9.46 9.20 -6.33
CA THR A 238 10.56 10.05 -5.88
C THR A 238 11.78 9.21 -5.45
N HIS A 239 11.56 7.98 -4.98
CA HIS A 239 12.65 7.03 -4.72
C HIS A 239 13.33 6.60 -6.02
N MET A 240 12.55 6.34 -7.08
CA MET A 240 13.11 6.03 -8.41
C MET A 240 13.94 7.22 -8.93
N ALA A 241 13.45 8.45 -8.78
CA ALA A 241 14.20 9.65 -9.16
C ALA A 241 15.54 9.79 -8.41
N GLN A 242 15.57 9.44 -7.12
CA GLN A 242 16.79 9.40 -6.32
C GLN A 242 17.81 8.39 -6.88
N LEU A 243 17.38 7.17 -7.21
CA LEU A 243 18.25 6.13 -7.79
C LEU A 243 18.76 6.53 -9.18
N MET A 244 17.88 7.13 -9.98
CA MET A 244 18.20 7.64 -11.32
C MET A 244 19.00 8.96 -11.30
N LYS A 245 19.27 9.53 -10.12
CA LYS A 245 20.01 10.79 -9.93
C LYS A 245 19.45 11.95 -10.77
N ASN A 246 18.12 12.04 -10.88
CA ASN A 246 17.43 13.02 -11.74
C ASN A 246 17.84 12.95 -13.24
N GLN A 247 18.32 11.80 -13.74
CA GLN A 247 18.65 11.57 -15.16
C GLN A 247 17.64 10.61 -15.80
N GLY A 248 17.46 10.70 -17.12
CA GLY A 248 16.44 9.92 -17.84
C GLY A 248 15.04 10.54 -17.70
N VAL A 249 14.00 9.71 -17.77
CA VAL A 249 12.59 10.17 -17.69
C VAL A 249 11.77 9.20 -16.85
N ILE A 250 11.01 9.73 -15.90
CA ILE A 250 9.99 9.00 -15.14
C ILE A 250 8.62 9.52 -15.58
N ILE A 251 7.72 8.64 -16.00
CA ILE A 251 6.31 8.97 -16.19
C ILE A 251 5.56 8.52 -14.95
N ALA A 252 4.99 9.46 -14.20
CA ALA A 252 4.26 9.18 -12.97
C ALA A 252 2.76 9.37 -13.21
N ASN A 253 2.03 8.26 -13.22
CA ASN A 253 0.60 8.25 -13.51
C ASN A 253 -0.23 7.96 -12.28
N ASP A 254 -1.34 8.67 -12.10
CA ASP A 254 -2.40 8.24 -11.18
C ASP A 254 -3.76 8.60 -11.77
N ILE A 255 -4.74 7.71 -11.68
CA ILE A 255 -6.09 7.95 -12.21
C ILE A 255 -6.87 8.96 -11.35
N ASN A 256 -6.57 9.07 -10.06
CA ASN A 256 -7.25 9.97 -9.15
C ASN A 256 -6.60 11.35 -9.15
N ARG A 257 -7.31 12.33 -9.72
CA ARG A 257 -6.84 13.71 -9.85
C ARG A 257 -6.50 14.37 -8.51
N THR A 258 -7.25 14.09 -7.46
CA THR A 258 -7.00 14.62 -6.11
C THR A 258 -5.71 14.04 -5.54
N ARG A 259 -5.50 12.73 -5.68
CA ARG A 259 -4.24 12.10 -5.23
C ARG A 259 -3.04 12.56 -6.07
N ALA A 260 -3.24 12.85 -7.36
CA ALA A 260 -2.21 13.40 -8.23
C ALA A 260 -1.69 14.77 -7.76
N GLN A 261 -2.49 15.57 -7.04
CA GLN A 261 -2.01 16.83 -6.44
C GLN A 261 -0.93 16.57 -5.37
N ALA A 262 -1.12 15.55 -4.52
CA ALA A 262 -0.11 15.16 -3.53
C ALA A 262 1.18 14.65 -4.20
N LEU A 263 1.04 13.92 -5.31
CA LEU A 263 2.17 13.49 -6.14
C LEU A 263 2.97 14.70 -6.67
N ILE A 264 2.29 15.68 -7.27
CA ILE A 264 2.89 16.92 -7.78
C ILE A 264 3.62 17.66 -6.64
N ALA A 265 2.95 17.86 -5.50
CA ALA A 265 3.54 18.52 -4.34
C ALA A 265 4.81 17.82 -3.85
N ASN A 266 4.81 16.49 -3.75
CA ASN A 266 5.98 15.73 -3.32
C ASN A 266 7.13 15.76 -4.33
N ILE A 267 6.83 15.71 -5.64
CA ILE A 267 7.85 15.84 -6.70
C ILE A 267 8.57 17.19 -6.59
N HIS A 268 7.82 18.29 -6.49
CA HIS A 268 8.39 19.63 -6.36
C HIS A 268 9.16 19.79 -5.05
N ARG A 269 8.55 19.41 -3.92
CA ARG A 269 9.16 19.52 -2.59
C ARG A 269 10.50 18.79 -2.53
N LEU A 270 10.56 17.56 -3.06
CA LEU A 270 11.77 16.73 -3.04
C LEU A 270 12.81 17.12 -4.11
N GLY A 271 12.52 18.09 -4.98
CA GLY A 271 13.44 18.53 -6.03
C GLY A 271 13.66 17.50 -7.14
N VAL A 272 12.63 16.73 -7.46
CA VAL A 272 12.65 15.78 -8.57
C VAL A 272 12.41 16.52 -9.88
N THR A 273 13.34 16.41 -10.83
CA THR A 273 13.32 17.22 -12.07
C THR A 273 13.08 16.39 -13.33
N ASN A 274 13.22 15.07 -13.27
CA ASN A 274 13.11 14.17 -14.43
C ASN A 274 11.76 13.44 -14.50
N THR A 275 10.72 13.98 -13.88
CA THR A 275 9.40 13.33 -13.80
C THR A 275 8.32 14.11 -14.51
N ILE A 276 7.52 13.42 -15.32
CA ILE A 276 6.31 13.94 -15.97
C ILE A 276 5.11 13.31 -15.27
N VAL A 277 4.30 14.15 -14.62
CA VAL A 277 3.06 13.70 -13.97
C VAL A 277 1.92 13.70 -14.98
N VAL A 278 1.18 12.60 -15.03
CA VAL A 278 0.05 12.42 -15.93
C VAL A 278 -1.15 11.83 -15.17
N ASN A 279 -2.35 12.10 -15.66
CA ASN A 279 -3.60 11.60 -15.09
C ASN A 279 -4.38 10.84 -16.17
N TYR A 280 -4.12 9.54 -16.26
CA TYR A 280 -4.76 8.64 -17.21
C TYR A 280 -5.14 7.32 -16.54
N ASP A 281 -6.04 6.60 -17.19
CA ASP A 281 -6.23 5.18 -16.89
C ASP A 281 -4.92 4.43 -17.23
N GLY A 282 -4.33 3.79 -16.22
CA GLY A 282 -3.11 2.99 -16.37
C GLY A 282 -3.23 1.95 -17.48
N ARG A 283 -4.45 1.50 -17.79
CA ARG A 283 -4.72 0.50 -18.81
C ARG A 283 -4.47 0.99 -20.25
N ALA A 284 -4.44 2.31 -20.48
CA ALA A 284 -4.20 2.90 -21.79
C ALA A 284 -2.71 3.10 -22.15
N PHE A 285 -1.77 2.89 -21.20
CA PHE A 285 -0.36 3.20 -21.42
C PHE A 285 0.34 2.46 -22.58
N PRO A 286 0.03 1.17 -22.85
CA PRO A 286 0.64 0.48 -23.98
C PRO A 286 0.39 1.16 -25.32
N THR A 287 -0.78 1.80 -25.50
CA THR A 287 -1.17 2.45 -26.76
C THR A 287 -0.80 3.92 -26.80
N VAL A 288 -0.85 4.61 -25.65
CA VAL A 288 -0.59 6.06 -25.57
C VAL A 288 0.91 6.37 -25.64
N MET A 289 1.76 5.55 -25.02
CA MET A 289 3.19 5.86 -24.92
C MET A 289 4.10 4.65 -25.12
N GLY A 290 3.84 3.55 -24.41
CA GLY A 290 4.66 2.32 -24.42
C GLY A 290 6.16 2.56 -24.25
N GLY A 291 7.00 1.57 -24.52
CA GLY A 291 8.45 1.75 -24.72
C GLY A 291 9.29 1.96 -23.45
N PHE A 292 8.86 1.52 -22.28
CA PHE A 292 9.58 1.75 -21.02
C PHE A 292 10.65 0.67 -20.74
N ASP A 293 11.80 1.07 -20.21
CA ASP A 293 12.87 0.14 -19.82
C ASP A 293 12.54 -0.59 -18.51
N ALA A 294 11.82 0.11 -17.62
CA ALA A 294 11.36 -0.42 -16.35
C ALA A 294 9.98 0.14 -15.97
N VAL A 295 9.12 -0.69 -15.38
CA VAL A 295 7.77 -0.31 -14.94
C VAL A 295 7.58 -0.68 -13.47
N MET A 296 7.12 0.28 -12.68
CA MET A 296 6.62 0.10 -11.32
C MET A 296 5.08 0.03 -11.36
N CYS A 297 4.54 -1.05 -10.83
CA CYS A 297 3.10 -1.29 -10.72
C CYS A 297 2.73 -1.48 -9.25
N ASP A 298 2.54 -0.36 -8.55
CA ASP A 298 1.99 -0.31 -7.18
C ASP A 298 0.47 -0.34 -7.25
N ALA A 299 -0.10 -1.54 -7.36
CA ALA A 299 -1.49 -1.69 -7.77
C ALA A 299 -2.46 -1.28 -6.65
N PRO A 300 -3.60 -0.63 -6.98
CA PRO A 300 -4.64 -0.33 -6.00
C PRO A 300 -5.16 -1.63 -5.40
N CYS A 301 -5.16 -1.73 -4.07
CA CYS A 301 -5.44 -2.96 -3.36
C CYS A 301 -6.29 -2.74 -2.11
N SER A 302 -6.62 -3.83 -1.42
CA SER A 302 -7.45 -3.83 -0.21
C SER A 302 -6.83 -3.10 0.98
N GLY A 303 -5.49 -2.97 1.02
CA GLY A 303 -4.78 -2.40 2.17
C GLY A 303 -4.68 -3.32 3.38
N THR A 304 -4.93 -4.63 3.24
CA THR A 304 -4.89 -5.60 4.35
C THR A 304 -3.54 -5.72 5.05
N GLY A 305 -2.46 -5.20 4.44
CA GLY A 305 -1.14 -5.13 5.06
C GLY A 305 -0.90 -3.89 5.93
N VAL A 306 -1.78 -2.89 5.90
CA VAL A 306 -1.60 -1.61 6.62
C VAL A 306 -2.68 -1.39 7.69
N ILE A 307 -3.21 -2.47 8.27
CA ILE A 307 -4.27 -2.42 9.30
C ILE A 307 -3.86 -1.57 10.52
N SER A 308 -2.57 -1.57 10.89
CA SER A 308 -2.03 -0.76 11.97
C SER A 308 -2.11 0.76 11.71
N ARG A 309 -2.21 1.18 10.45
CA ARG A 309 -2.38 2.58 10.04
C ARG A 309 -3.83 2.93 9.75
N ASP A 310 -4.57 1.99 9.18
CA ASP A 310 -5.99 2.14 8.87
C ASP A 310 -6.79 0.95 9.44
N PRO A 311 -7.26 1.08 10.70
CA PRO A 311 -8.06 0.04 11.35
C PRO A 311 -9.40 -0.24 10.64
N SER A 312 -9.87 0.67 9.78
CA SER A 312 -11.13 0.46 9.05
C SER A 312 -11.06 -0.72 8.08
N VAL A 313 -9.86 -1.15 7.69
CA VAL A 313 -9.64 -2.30 6.82
C VAL A 313 -10.11 -3.61 7.46
N LYS A 314 -10.19 -3.69 8.79
CA LYS A 314 -10.67 -4.88 9.53
C LYS A 314 -12.11 -5.26 9.19
N THR A 315 -12.94 -4.26 8.86
CA THR A 315 -14.39 -4.43 8.66
C THR A 315 -14.88 -3.97 7.29
N SER A 316 -14.15 -3.07 6.62
CA SER A 316 -14.64 -2.38 5.41
C SER A 316 -14.65 -3.22 4.13
N LYS A 317 -13.95 -4.35 4.08
CA LYS A 317 -13.76 -5.11 2.82
C LYS A 317 -14.67 -6.33 2.76
N SER A 318 -15.56 -6.33 1.77
CA SER A 318 -16.35 -7.51 1.42
C SER A 318 -15.62 -8.40 0.40
N GLU A 319 -16.05 -9.65 0.28
CA GLU A 319 -15.56 -10.57 -0.77
C GLU A 319 -15.81 -10.01 -2.18
N GLN A 320 -16.89 -9.24 -2.37
CA GLN A 320 -17.23 -8.63 -3.65
C GLN A 320 -16.23 -7.53 -4.03
N ASP A 321 -15.86 -6.68 -3.07
CA ASP A 321 -14.88 -5.61 -3.30
C ASP A 321 -13.52 -6.18 -3.70
N LEU A 322 -13.11 -7.27 -3.05
CA LEU A 322 -11.87 -7.97 -3.38
C LEU A 322 -11.87 -8.53 -4.79
N LYS A 323 -12.97 -9.14 -5.24
CA LYS A 323 -13.07 -9.65 -6.62
C LYS A 323 -12.90 -8.54 -7.65
N VAL A 324 -13.49 -7.37 -7.40
CA VAL A 324 -13.34 -6.19 -8.28
C VAL A 324 -11.90 -5.68 -8.28
N LEU A 325 -11.28 -5.56 -7.11
CA LEU A 325 -9.89 -5.12 -6.97
C LEU A 325 -8.92 -6.09 -7.69
N THR A 326 -9.04 -7.39 -7.43
CA THR A 326 -8.22 -8.42 -8.08
C THR A 326 -8.39 -8.43 -9.59
N GLN A 327 -9.61 -8.24 -10.11
CA GLN A 327 -9.84 -8.16 -11.56
C GLN A 327 -9.15 -6.93 -12.15
N ASN A 328 -9.26 -5.77 -11.51
CA ASN A 328 -8.59 -4.55 -11.95
C ASN A 328 -7.07 -4.71 -11.90
N GLN A 329 -6.51 -5.31 -10.85
CA GLN A 329 -5.08 -5.60 -10.72
C GLN A 329 -4.57 -6.51 -11.85
N LYS A 330 -5.34 -7.54 -12.22
CA LYS A 330 -5.05 -8.43 -13.35
C LYS A 330 -5.02 -7.70 -14.70
N GLU A 331 -5.89 -6.73 -14.91
CA GLU A 331 -5.86 -5.89 -16.11
C GLU A 331 -4.64 -4.94 -16.10
N ILE A 332 -4.41 -4.27 -14.97
CA ILE A 332 -3.31 -3.32 -14.81
C ILE A 332 -1.96 -4.01 -15.01
N ILE A 333 -1.72 -5.19 -14.44
CA ILE A 333 -0.45 -5.89 -14.57
C ILE A 333 -0.16 -6.33 -16.02
N LEU A 334 -1.20 -6.71 -16.79
CA LEU A 334 -1.05 -7.02 -18.21
C LEU A 334 -0.63 -5.78 -19.00
N HIS A 335 -1.23 -4.63 -18.73
CA HIS A 335 -0.86 -3.38 -19.39
C HIS A 335 0.46 -2.80 -18.90
N ALA A 336 0.85 -3.08 -17.66
CA ALA A 336 2.19 -2.81 -17.15
C ALA A 336 3.24 -3.57 -17.98
N TYR A 337 3.00 -4.87 -18.21
CA TYR A 337 3.85 -5.69 -19.07
C TYR A 337 3.89 -5.17 -20.51
N ASP A 338 2.72 -4.89 -21.10
CA ASP A 338 2.63 -4.43 -22.49
C ASP A 338 3.22 -3.03 -22.70
N SER A 339 3.38 -2.23 -21.63
CA SER A 339 4.05 -0.94 -21.66
C SER A 339 5.59 -1.06 -21.77
N ILE A 340 6.18 -2.21 -21.46
CA ILE A 340 7.63 -2.41 -21.53
C ILE A 340 8.12 -2.42 -22.97
N SER A 341 9.26 -1.76 -23.20
CA SER A 341 9.98 -1.68 -24.47
C SER A 341 10.12 -3.04 -25.14
N SER A 342 9.97 -3.10 -26.47
CA SER A 342 10.15 -4.33 -27.26
C SER A 342 11.56 -4.93 -27.14
N LYS A 343 12.53 -4.15 -26.65
CA LYS A 343 13.89 -4.61 -26.31
C LYS A 343 13.95 -5.44 -25.01
N GLY A 344 12.83 -5.58 -24.29
CA GLY A 344 12.80 -6.18 -22.96
C GLY A 344 12.96 -5.14 -21.85
N GLY A 345 12.80 -5.58 -20.61
CA GLY A 345 12.87 -4.70 -19.45
C GLY A 345 12.45 -5.40 -18.16
N LYS A 346 12.25 -4.62 -17.10
CA LYS A 346 11.81 -5.13 -15.80
C LYS A 346 10.46 -4.54 -15.39
N LEU A 347 9.59 -5.38 -14.84
CA LEU A 347 8.35 -4.98 -14.19
C LEU A 347 8.45 -5.31 -12.70
N CYS A 348 8.20 -4.36 -11.82
CA CYS A 348 7.98 -4.66 -10.41
C CYS A 348 6.50 -4.49 -10.09
N TYR A 349 5.82 -5.59 -9.75
CA TYR A 349 4.47 -5.57 -9.24
C TYR A 349 4.52 -5.55 -7.71
N CYS A 350 3.73 -4.69 -7.06
CA CYS A 350 3.65 -4.66 -5.62
C CYS A 350 2.28 -4.19 -5.11
N THR A 351 1.97 -4.56 -3.86
CA THR A 351 0.75 -4.17 -3.16
C THR A 351 1.03 -4.01 -1.66
N CYS A 352 0.21 -3.23 -0.96
CA CYS A 352 0.11 -3.25 0.50
C CYS A 352 -0.99 -4.20 1.00
N SER A 353 -1.18 -5.33 0.29
CA SER A 353 -2.11 -6.40 0.67
C SER A 353 -1.34 -7.67 1.05
N LEU A 354 -1.92 -8.46 1.94
CA LEU A 354 -1.41 -9.76 2.34
C LEU A 354 -2.16 -10.92 1.66
N LEU A 355 -3.25 -10.64 0.95
CA LEU A 355 -4.10 -11.65 0.33
C LEU A 355 -3.44 -12.28 -0.90
N VAL A 356 -3.56 -13.61 -1.04
CA VAL A 356 -2.99 -14.35 -2.19
C VAL A 356 -3.68 -13.96 -3.49
N GLU A 357 -4.97 -13.66 -3.41
CA GLU A 357 -5.83 -13.28 -4.52
C GLU A 357 -5.36 -11.97 -5.19
N GLU A 358 -4.78 -11.05 -4.43
CA GLU A 358 -4.24 -9.77 -4.92
C GLU A 358 -2.73 -9.84 -5.27
N ASN A 359 -2.07 -10.93 -4.89
CA ASN A 359 -0.61 -11.07 -4.97
C ASN A 359 -0.23 -12.16 -5.97
N GLU A 360 0.03 -13.37 -5.51
CA GLU A 360 0.48 -14.49 -6.33
C GLU A 360 -0.50 -14.83 -7.43
N ALA A 361 -1.82 -14.77 -7.17
CA ALA A 361 -2.82 -15.07 -8.18
C ALA A 361 -2.82 -14.04 -9.33
N VAL A 362 -2.41 -12.79 -9.07
CA VAL A 362 -2.26 -11.74 -10.09
C VAL A 362 -0.97 -11.95 -10.89
N VAL A 363 0.12 -12.27 -10.22
CA VAL A 363 1.42 -12.55 -10.87
C VAL A 363 1.35 -13.82 -11.71
N ASP A 364 0.74 -14.89 -11.19
CA ASP A 364 0.51 -16.13 -11.93
C ASP A 364 -0.39 -15.90 -13.16
N TYR A 365 -1.43 -15.06 -13.01
CA TYR A 365 -2.25 -14.65 -14.14
C TYR A 365 -1.43 -13.95 -15.24
N LEU A 366 -0.48 -13.08 -14.89
CA LEU A 366 0.43 -12.49 -15.86
C LEU A 366 1.26 -13.57 -16.57
N ILE A 367 1.91 -14.47 -15.82
CA ILE A 367 2.79 -15.51 -16.37
C ILE A 367 2.03 -16.42 -17.34
N ASN A 368 0.77 -16.75 -17.02
CA ASN A 368 -0.06 -17.60 -17.86
C ASN A 368 -0.54 -16.91 -19.16
N ASN A 369 -0.56 -15.56 -19.22
CA ASN A 369 -1.03 -14.80 -20.38
C ASN A 369 0.10 -14.10 -21.15
N ARG A 370 1.32 -14.03 -20.60
CA ARG A 370 2.47 -13.30 -21.17
C ARG A 370 3.78 -14.05 -20.91
N LYS A 371 4.69 -13.98 -21.88
CA LYS A 371 6.05 -14.54 -21.73
C LYS A 371 6.84 -13.67 -20.77
N CYS A 372 6.96 -14.11 -19.53
CA CYS A 372 7.76 -13.49 -18.48
C CYS A 372 8.14 -14.53 -17.42
N LYS A 373 9.01 -14.15 -16.51
CA LYS A 373 9.30 -14.94 -15.31
C LYS A 373 9.57 -14.01 -14.14
N VAL A 374 9.16 -14.43 -12.95
CA VAL A 374 9.64 -13.81 -11.71
C VAL A 374 11.12 -14.14 -11.56
N ILE A 375 11.91 -13.16 -11.17
CA ILE A 375 13.34 -13.27 -10.89
C ILE A 375 13.61 -12.86 -9.44
N PRO A 376 14.76 -13.27 -8.85
CA PRO A 376 15.12 -12.85 -7.49
C PRO A 376 15.09 -11.33 -7.33
N SER A 377 14.74 -10.87 -6.14
CA SER A 377 14.55 -9.45 -5.80
C SER A 377 15.81 -8.60 -6.06
N GLY A 378 17.00 -9.20 -5.95
CA GLY A 378 18.29 -8.49 -6.01
C GLY A 378 18.57 -7.63 -4.77
N LEU A 379 17.83 -7.84 -3.69
CA LEU A 379 18.11 -7.24 -2.38
C LEU A 379 19.34 -7.89 -1.73
N ASP A 380 19.81 -7.29 -0.63
CA ASP A 380 20.87 -7.87 0.21
C ASP A 380 20.49 -9.30 0.64
N SER A 381 21.42 -10.24 0.48
CA SER A 381 21.13 -11.67 0.64
C SER A 381 20.74 -12.05 2.06
N ASP A 382 21.26 -11.34 3.06
CA ASP A 382 20.97 -11.65 4.46
C ASP A 382 19.55 -11.21 4.79
N PHE A 383 19.16 -10.02 4.33
CA PHE A 383 17.81 -9.51 4.52
C PHE A 383 16.75 -10.19 3.64
N ASP A 384 17.09 -10.59 2.42
CA ASP A 384 16.13 -11.25 1.52
C ASP A 384 15.65 -12.60 2.08
N GLN A 385 16.43 -13.24 2.96
CA GLN A 385 16.07 -14.47 3.66
C GLN A 385 15.07 -14.25 4.80
N ASP A 386 15.03 -13.05 5.39
CA ASP A 386 14.07 -12.71 6.43
C ASP A 386 12.66 -12.43 5.86
N LEU A 387 12.58 -12.16 4.56
CA LEU A 387 11.34 -12.00 3.82
C LEU A 387 10.71 -13.37 3.53
N ALA A 388 9.40 -13.48 3.70
CA ALA A 388 8.70 -14.72 3.36
C ALA A 388 8.61 -14.88 1.83
N GLU A 389 8.80 -16.11 1.37
CA GLU A 389 8.65 -16.46 -0.05
C GLU A 389 7.19 -16.37 -0.52
N GLY A 390 7.00 -16.21 -1.82
CA GLY A 390 5.68 -16.27 -2.44
C GLY A 390 5.03 -17.65 -2.29
N ILE A 391 3.72 -17.67 -2.08
CA ILE A 391 2.96 -18.90 -1.89
C ILE A 391 2.70 -19.55 -3.25
N VAL A 392 3.20 -20.77 -3.46
CA VAL A 392 2.99 -21.53 -4.72
C VAL A 392 1.73 -22.39 -4.69
N ASN A 393 1.36 -22.90 -3.51
CA ASN A 393 0.21 -23.79 -3.33
C ASN A 393 -0.80 -23.12 -2.40
N TYR A 394 -2.01 -22.86 -2.90
CA TYR A 394 -3.03 -22.16 -2.12
C TYR A 394 -4.42 -22.67 -2.45
N LYS A 395 -5.14 -23.21 -1.45
CA LYS A 395 -6.53 -23.68 -1.57
C LYS A 395 -6.80 -24.59 -2.80
N GLY A 396 -5.85 -25.47 -3.14
CA GLY A 396 -5.95 -26.37 -4.29
C GLY A 396 -5.51 -25.77 -5.63
N HIS A 397 -5.10 -24.50 -5.66
CA HIS A 397 -4.44 -23.88 -6.80
C HIS A 397 -2.93 -24.08 -6.70
N HIS A 398 -2.33 -24.44 -7.83
CA HIS A 398 -0.89 -24.57 -8.01
C HIS A 398 -0.41 -23.46 -8.96
N PHE A 399 0.23 -22.44 -8.41
CA PHE A 399 0.80 -21.35 -9.19
C PHE A 399 2.13 -21.76 -9.83
N HIS A 400 2.59 -20.97 -10.79
CA HIS A 400 3.85 -21.19 -11.47
C HIS A 400 5.02 -21.19 -10.47
N PRO A 401 5.99 -22.13 -10.55
CA PRO A 401 7.06 -22.26 -9.54
C PRO A 401 7.89 -21.00 -9.31
N SER A 402 8.10 -20.18 -10.35
CA SER A 402 8.84 -18.92 -10.21
C SER A 402 8.18 -17.91 -9.26
N VAL A 403 6.87 -18.03 -8.98
CA VAL A 403 6.17 -17.18 -8.02
C VAL A 403 6.78 -17.27 -6.62
N GLN A 404 7.43 -18.38 -6.26
CA GLN A 404 8.19 -18.50 -5.00
C GLN A 404 9.27 -17.43 -4.83
N LEU A 405 9.82 -16.91 -5.94
CA LEU A 405 10.84 -15.84 -5.93
C LEU A 405 10.27 -14.45 -5.61
N SER A 406 8.95 -14.31 -5.54
CA SER A 406 8.34 -13.11 -4.97
C SER A 406 8.53 -13.05 -3.46
N ARG A 407 8.28 -11.89 -2.87
CA ARG A 407 8.56 -11.63 -1.46
C ARG A 407 7.35 -11.05 -0.76
N ARG A 408 7.15 -11.52 0.47
CA ARG A 408 6.13 -11.09 1.42
C ARG A 408 6.80 -10.53 2.66
N VAL A 409 6.29 -9.40 3.13
CA VAL A 409 6.62 -8.81 4.41
C VAL A 409 5.47 -9.13 5.36
N TYR A 410 5.75 -9.85 6.43
CA TYR A 410 4.78 -10.09 7.48
C TYR A 410 5.00 -9.16 8.67
N PRO A 411 3.95 -8.51 9.18
CA PRO A 411 4.13 -7.47 10.19
C PRO A 411 4.76 -7.96 11.50
N HIS A 412 4.38 -9.16 11.97
CA HIS A 412 4.88 -9.74 13.22
C HIS A 412 6.33 -10.23 13.16
N ARG A 413 6.86 -10.50 11.95
CA ARG A 413 8.24 -11.00 11.77
C ARG A 413 9.26 -9.87 11.70
N LEU A 414 8.91 -8.76 11.05
CA LEU A 414 9.87 -7.70 10.71
C LEU A 414 9.53 -6.33 11.32
N ASN A 415 8.45 -6.23 12.10
CA ASN A 415 7.93 -4.96 12.63
C ASN A 415 7.76 -3.87 11.54
N MET A 416 7.36 -4.31 10.34
CA MET A 416 7.07 -3.46 9.19
C MET A 416 5.59 -3.57 8.81
N ASP A 417 5.16 -2.76 7.85
CA ASP A 417 3.82 -2.92 7.27
C ASP A 417 3.78 -4.17 6.38
N GLY A 418 2.66 -4.88 6.39
CA GLY A 418 2.41 -6.02 5.53
C GLY A 418 2.48 -5.61 4.06
N PHE A 419 3.22 -6.36 3.26
CA PHE A 419 3.54 -5.95 1.90
C PHE A 419 3.90 -7.12 1.00
N TYR A 420 3.69 -6.96 -0.31
CA TYR A 420 4.08 -7.94 -1.31
C TYR A 420 4.76 -7.27 -2.50
N PHE A 421 5.80 -7.90 -3.05
CA PHE A 421 6.35 -7.51 -4.34
C PHE A 421 6.92 -8.68 -5.13
N ALA A 422 6.87 -8.56 -6.45
CA ALA A 422 7.44 -9.49 -7.40
C ALA A 422 8.23 -8.72 -8.47
N LEU A 423 9.51 -9.08 -8.64
CA LEU A 423 10.34 -8.57 -9.74
C LEU A 423 10.21 -9.52 -10.93
N ILE A 424 9.79 -9.00 -12.07
CA ILE A 424 9.45 -9.77 -13.26
C ILE A 424 10.36 -9.34 -14.40
N GLU A 425 11.05 -10.31 -15.00
CA GLU A 425 11.84 -10.10 -16.21
C GLU A 425 10.95 -10.26 -17.44
N VAL A 426 10.96 -9.23 -18.29
CA VAL A 426 10.25 -9.21 -19.55
C VAL A 426 11.25 -9.36 -20.69
N PRO A 427 11.20 -10.45 -21.47
CA PRO A 427 12.13 -10.68 -22.54
C PRO A 427 11.91 -9.71 -23.72
N PRO A 428 12.93 -9.54 -24.57
CA PRO A 428 12.77 -8.88 -25.87
C PRO A 428 11.74 -9.62 -26.72
N GLY A 429 10.92 -8.87 -27.46
CA GLY A 429 9.93 -9.45 -28.35
C GLY A 429 8.81 -8.47 -28.72
N PRO A 430 8.01 -8.81 -29.75
CA PRO A 430 6.82 -8.04 -30.07
C PRO A 430 5.84 -8.10 -28.89
N ARG A 431 5.25 -6.96 -28.56
CA ARG A 431 4.14 -6.89 -27.60
C ARG A 431 2.88 -7.27 -28.37
N GLY A 432 2.21 -8.34 -27.93
CA GLY A 432 1.00 -8.84 -28.57
C GLY A 432 -0.17 -7.87 -28.43
N PRO A 433 -1.24 -8.02 -29.22
CA PRO A 433 -2.47 -7.28 -28.98
C PRO A 433 -2.99 -7.55 -27.56
N ILE A 434 -3.57 -6.52 -26.95
CA ILE A 434 -4.19 -6.61 -25.64
C ILE A 434 -5.32 -7.67 -25.72
N PRO A 435 -5.36 -8.68 -24.84
CA PRO A 435 -6.47 -9.63 -24.81
C PRO A 435 -7.75 -8.87 -24.48
N ASP A 436 -8.70 -8.87 -25.40
CA ASP A 436 -10.05 -8.35 -25.16
C ASP A 436 -10.75 -9.29 -24.15
N PRO A 437 -11.20 -8.79 -22.97
CA PRO A 437 -11.96 -9.59 -22.02
C PRO A 437 -13.20 -10.25 -22.63
N ASP A 438 -13.76 -9.65 -23.69
CA ASP A 438 -14.94 -10.16 -24.40
C ASP A 438 -14.61 -11.19 -25.50
N GLU A 439 -13.35 -11.33 -25.93
CA GLU A 439 -12.97 -12.39 -26.88
C GLU A 439 -13.02 -13.78 -26.23
N LYS A 440 -12.57 -13.92 -24.98
CA LYS A 440 -12.66 -15.20 -24.24
C LYS A 440 -14.12 -15.64 -24.02
N LYS A 441 -15.05 -14.68 -23.80
CA LYS A 441 -16.50 -14.96 -23.71
C LYS A 441 -17.13 -15.29 -25.07
N LYS A 442 -16.52 -14.91 -26.19
CA LYS A 442 -16.97 -15.27 -27.54
C LYS A 442 -16.46 -16.65 -27.96
N GLU A 443 -15.26 -17.05 -27.53
CA GLU A 443 -14.73 -18.39 -27.81
C GLU A 443 -15.46 -19.52 -27.07
N GLU A 444 -16.03 -19.25 -25.88
CA GLU A 444 -16.85 -20.22 -25.14
C GLU A 444 -18.31 -20.34 -25.63
N LYS A 445 -18.77 -19.47 -26.54
CA LYS A 445 -20.09 -19.64 -27.16
C LYS A 445 -19.97 -20.58 -28.37
N PRO A 446 -20.71 -21.71 -28.40
CA PRO A 446 -20.68 -22.60 -29.56
C PRO A 446 -21.14 -21.82 -30.79
N LYS A 447 -20.32 -21.85 -31.86
CA LYS A 447 -20.63 -21.21 -33.14
C LYS A 447 -22.07 -21.55 -33.58
N PRO A 448 -22.86 -20.58 -34.04
CA PRO A 448 -24.20 -20.87 -34.55
C PRO A 448 -24.09 -21.83 -35.73
N LYS A 449 -24.69 -23.01 -35.61
CA LYS A 449 -24.69 -24.05 -36.66
C LYS A 449 -25.11 -23.45 -38.00
N THR A 450 -24.32 -23.70 -39.04
CA THR A 450 -24.62 -23.28 -40.42
C THR A 450 -25.94 -23.92 -40.90
N GLU A 451 -26.65 -23.30 -41.85
CA GLU A 451 -27.89 -23.86 -42.41
C GLU A 451 -27.72 -25.28 -42.96
N THR A 452 -26.52 -25.57 -43.47
CA THR A 452 -26.10 -26.87 -43.98
C THR A 452 -26.06 -27.92 -42.86
N GLU A 453 -25.52 -27.57 -41.69
CA GLU A 453 -25.48 -28.44 -40.50
C GLU A 453 -26.88 -28.65 -39.90
N LYS A 454 -27.72 -27.61 -39.89
CA LYS A 454 -29.13 -27.72 -39.46
C LYS A 454 -29.95 -28.63 -40.38
N ARG A 455 -29.70 -28.60 -41.70
CA ARG A 455 -30.32 -29.52 -42.67
C ARG A 455 -29.82 -30.96 -42.49
N ALA A 456 -28.52 -31.16 -42.25
CA ALA A 456 -27.95 -32.48 -41.97
C ALA A 456 -28.53 -33.11 -40.69
N GLU A 457 -28.69 -32.32 -39.62
CA GLU A 457 -29.29 -32.79 -38.36
C GLU A 457 -30.79 -33.13 -38.52
N LYS A 458 -31.55 -32.35 -39.29
CA LYS A 458 -32.95 -32.67 -39.61
C LYS A 458 -33.06 -33.96 -40.42
N ARG A 459 -32.14 -34.20 -41.37
CA ARG A 459 -32.11 -35.42 -42.20
C ARG A 459 -31.71 -36.65 -41.38
N ALA A 460 -30.75 -36.51 -40.47
CA ALA A 460 -30.35 -37.55 -39.53
C ALA A 460 -31.45 -37.90 -38.51
N LYS A 461 -32.17 -36.90 -37.99
CA LYS A 461 -33.33 -37.12 -37.10
C LYS A 461 -34.50 -37.80 -37.83
N ARG A 462 -34.78 -37.45 -39.10
CA ARG A 462 -35.76 -38.17 -39.93
C ARG A 462 -35.35 -39.63 -40.17
N SER A 463 -34.08 -39.90 -40.49
CA SER A 463 -33.58 -41.26 -40.70
C SER A 463 -33.66 -42.12 -39.42
N LYS A 464 -33.31 -41.56 -38.25
CA LYS A 464 -33.48 -42.25 -36.95
C LYS A 464 -34.95 -42.51 -36.62
N LYS A 465 -35.87 -41.59 -36.95
CA LYS A 465 -37.31 -41.78 -36.73
C LYS A 465 -37.88 -42.89 -37.63
N VAL A 466 -37.46 -42.97 -38.90
CA VAL A 466 -37.87 -44.02 -39.84
C VAL A 466 -37.32 -45.39 -39.42
N LYS A 467 -36.05 -45.49 -38.99
CA LYS A 467 -35.47 -46.75 -38.46
C LYS A 467 -36.12 -47.21 -37.15
N LYS A 468 -36.58 -46.27 -36.31
CA LYS A 468 -37.30 -46.59 -35.06
C LYS A 468 -38.74 -47.02 -35.33
N PHE A 469 -39.35 -46.56 -36.43
CA PHE A 469 -40.69 -46.96 -36.88
C PHE A 469 -40.68 -48.34 -37.53
N SER A 470 -39.67 -48.66 -38.37
CA SER A 470 -39.55 -49.99 -39.01
C SER A 470 -39.24 -51.10 -38.02
N LYS A 471 -38.45 -50.84 -36.97
CA LYS A 471 -38.20 -51.79 -35.88
C LYS A 471 -39.42 -52.10 -35.01
N ARG A 472 -40.47 -51.27 -35.06
CA ARG A 472 -41.68 -51.44 -34.21
C ARG A 472 -42.80 -52.23 -34.89
N PHE A 473 -42.69 -52.49 -36.20
CA PHE A 473 -43.73 -53.17 -36.99
C PHE A 473 -43.22 -54.32 -37.88
N GLY A 474 -41.94 -54.70 -37.77
CA GLY A 474 -41.30 -55.72 -38.60
C GLY A 474 -40.78 -56.95 -37.84
N GLY A 475 -41.55 -57.44 -36.88
CA GLY A 475 -41.25 -58.69 -36.16
C GLY A 475 -42.53 -59.51 -35.97
N LYS A 476 -42.91 -60.24 -37.02
CA LYS A 476 -43.74 -61.45 -36.95
C LYS A 476 -42.86 -62.61 -37.38
#